data_AF-A0A8J4T8H0-F1
#
_entry.id   AF-A0A8J4T8H0-F1
#
_cell.length_a   1.000
_cell.length_b   1.000
_cell.length_c   1.000
_cell.angle_alpha   90.00
_cell.angle_beta   90.00
_cell.angle_gamma   90.00
#
_symmetry.space_group_name_H-M   'P 1'
#
loop_
_entity.id
_entity.type
_entity.pdbx_description
1 polymer ?
#
loop_
_entity_poly.entity_id
_entity_poly.type
_entity_poly.pdbx_seq_one_letter_code
_entity_poly.pdbx_strand_id
1 'polypeptide(L)'
;MNSNENDESYEVVVKHDLIGVLHNASFQTLNQAYAYLRACWAKLPVDRDIDIQFGGAIYDKHNSRKRVLAFGADYLTEENGDKRT
;
A
#
# COMPACT_ATOMS: atom_id res chain seq x y z
N MET A 1 18.14 -28.28 -1.79
CA MET A 1 16.81 -27.78 -2.20
C MET A 1 16.93 -26.29 -2.34
N ASN A 2 16.84 -25.79 -3.57
CA ASN A 2 16.83 -24.37 -3.91
C ASN A 2 15.46 -23.79 -3.58
N SER A 3 15.44 -22.64 -2.89
CA SER A 3 14.45 -21.57 -3.02
C SER A 3 14.81 -20.44 -2.03
N ASN A 4 15.87 -19.66 -2.33
CA ASN A 4 15.88 -18.27 -1.85
C ASN A 4 14.94 -17.51 -2.79
N GLU A 5 13.64 -17.78 -2.64
CA GLU A 5 12.59 -16.97 -3.24
C GLU A 5 12.69 -15.58 -2.60
N ASN A 6 13.31 -14.67 -3.35
CA ASN A 6 13.47 -13.23 -3.12
C ASN A 6 12.87 -12.66 -1.82
N ASP A 7 13.78 -12.18 -0.96
CA ASP A 7 13.62 -11.37 0.27
C ASP A 7 12.76 -10.08 0.13
N GLU A 8 11.88 -9.97 -0.87
CA GLU A 8 10.99 -8.82 -1.05
C GLU A 8 9.80 -8.87 -0.07
N SER A 9 10.11 -8.37 1.12
CA SER A 9 9.35 -8.53 2.35
C SER A 9 8.16 -7.57 2.48
N TYR A 10 8.21 -6.41 1.83
CA TYR A 10 7.23 -5.34 1.98
C TYR A 10 6.65 -4.92 0.63
N GLU A 11 5.35 -5.10 0.44
CA GLU A 11 4.59 -4.59 -0.71
C GLU A 11 4.11 -3.17 -0.43
N VAL A 12 4.29 -2.26 -1.37
CA VAL A 12 3.57 -0.98 -1.40
C VAL A 12 2.51 -1.07 -2.46
N VAL A 13 1.28 -0.72 -2.09
CA VAL A 13 0.15 -0.59 -3.04
C VAL A 13 -0.41 0.81 -2.91
N VAL A 14 -0.51 1.53 -4.03
CA VAL A 14 -1.23 2.80 -4.14
C VAL A 14 -2.41 2.59 -5.08
N LYS A 15 -3.59 2.98 -4.65
CA LYS A 15 -4.84 2.85 -5.40
C LYS A 15 -5.51 4.21 -5.56
N HIS A 16 -6.33 4.29 -6.59
CA HIS A 16 -7.39 5.27 -6.76
C HIS A 16 -8.73 4.56 -6.61
N ASP A 17 -9.71 5.19 -5.98
CA ASP A 17 -11.05 4.64 -5.73
C ASP A 17 -11.72 4.07 -7.00
N LEU A 18 -11.81 4.89 -8.06
CA LEU A 18 -12.43 4.49 -9.33
C LEU A 18 -11.54 3.64 -10.25
N ILE A 19 -10.24 3.92 -10.31
CA ILE A 19 -9.34 3.34 -11.32
C ILE A 19 -8.68 2.04 -10.80
N GLY A 20 -8.66 1.83 -9.49
CA GLY A 20 -8.00 0.69 -8.86
C GLY A 20 -6.50 0.93 -8.64
N VAL A 21 -5.66 -0.10 -8.84
CA VAL A 21 -4.23 -0.04 -8.49
C VAL A 21 -3.46 0.88 -9.46
N LEU A 22 -2.80 1.90 -8.92
CA LEU A 22 -1.93 2.82 -9.65
C LEU A 22 -0.46 2.43 -9.55
N HIS A 23 -0.02 2.05 -8.35
CA HIS A 23 1.36 1.61 -8.11
C HIS A 23 1.36 0.33 -7.28
N ASN A 24 2.18 -0.63 -7.69
CA ASN A 24 2.54 -1.80 -6.90
C ASN A 24 4.04 -2.02 -7.01
N ALA A 25 4.74 -2.02 -5.90
CA ALA A 25 6.18 -2.28 -5.83
C ALA A 25 6.50 -3.07 -4.55
N SER A 26 7.51 -3.92 -4.60
CA SER A 26 7.97 -4.68 -3.44
C SER A 26 9.39 -4.27 -3.05
N PHE A 27 9.68 -4.33 -1.75
CA PHE A 27 10.92 -3.85 -1.16
C PHE A 27 11.39 -4.80 -0.07
N GLN A 28 12.70 -4.89 0.14
CA GLN A 28 13.28 -5.74 1.19
C GLN A 28 13.08 -5.15 2.59
N THR A 29 13.02 -3.82 2.70
CA THR A 29 12.92 -3.15 4.00
C THR A 29 11.68 -2.26 4.09
N LEU A 30 11.11 -2.15 5.29
CA LEU A 30 10.00 -1.25 5.58
C LEU A 30 10.34 0.21 5.27
N ASN A 31 11.60 0.62 5.49
CA ASN A 31 12.06 1.98 5.22
C ASN A 31 12.04 2.32 3.72
N GLN A 32 12.45 1.39 2.86
CA GLN A 32 12.37 1.57 1.40
C GLN A 32 10.92 1.65 0.93
N ALA A 33 10.06 0.76 1.44
CA ALA A 33 8.63 0.79 1.16
C ALA A 33 7.99 2.12 1.59
N TYR A 34 8.35 2.63 2.77
CA TYR A 34 7.86 3.91 3.27
C TYR A 34 8.33 5.09 2.42
N ALA A 35 9.62 5.13 2.08
CA ALA A 35 10.18 6.18 1.21
C ALA A 35 9.49 6.18 -0.16
N TYR A 36 9.26 5.00 -0.74
CA TYR A 36 8.56 4.86 -2.00
C TYR A 36 7.10 5.34 -1.91
N LEU A 37 6.35 4.89 -0.89
CA LEU A 37 4.96 5.31 -0.69
C LEU A 37 4.85 6.84 -0.57
N ARG A 38 5.74 7.47 0.20
CA ARG A 38 5.79 8.93 0.34
C ARG A 38 6.11 9.63 -0.97
N ALA A 39 7.02 9.08 -1.78
CA ALA A 39 7.36 9.62 -3.09
C ALA A 39 6.21 9.50 -4.10
N CYS A 40 5.47 8.38 -4.08
CA CYS A 40 4.22 8.26 -4.84
C CYS A 40 3.21 9.30 -4.38
N TRP A 41 3.03 9.45 -3.07
CA TRP A 41 2.05 10.38 -2.51
C TRP A 41 2.30 11.83 -2.91
N ALA A 42 3.56 12.26 -2.90
CA ALA A 42 3.94 13.62 -3.27
C ALA A 42 3.65 13.97 -4.74
N LYS A 43 3.43 12.96 -5.60
CA LYS A 43 3.11 13.14 -7.03
C LYS A 43 1.61 13.10 -7.32
N LEU A 44 0.80 12.68 -6.35
CA LEU A 44 -0.64 12.60 -6.54
C LEU A 44 -1.24 14.02 -6.49
N PRO A 45 -2.22 14.33 -7.35
CA PRO A 45 -2.98 15.56 -7.27
C PRO A 45 -3.96 15.47 -6.08
N VAL A 46 -3.43 15.58 -4.87
CA VAL A 46 -4.25 15.60 -3.64
C VAL A 46 -4.68 17.04 -3.43
N ASP A 47 -5.77 17.43 -4.07
CA ASP A 47 -6.42 18.69 -3.75
C ASP A 47 -7.02 18.59 -2.34
N ARG A 48 -6.74 19.56 -1.47
CA ARG A 48 -7.06 19.45 -0.03
C ARG A 48 -8.56 19.58 0.27
N ASP A 49 -9.35 20.02 -0.71
CA ASP A 49 -10.78 20.28 -0.60
C ASP A 49 -11.66 19.22 -1.28
N ILE A 50 -11.07 18.12 -1.79
CA ILE A 50 -11.80 17.04 -2.48
C ILE A 50 -11.60 15.75 -1.69
N ASP A 51 -12.68 14.99 -1.53
CA ASP A 51 -12.68 13.60 -1.05
C ASP A 51 -11.40 12.90 -1.52
N ILE A 52 -10.57 12.47 -0.58
CA ILE A 52 -9.27 11.87 -0.91
C ILE A 52 -9.56 10.60 -1.72
N GLN A 53 -9.39 10.67 -3.04
CA GLN A 53 -9.71 9.57 -3.96
C GLN A 53 -8.61 8.51 -4.02
N PHE A 54 -7.49 8.75 -3.33
CA PHE A 54 -6.31 7.90 -3.37
C PHE A 54 -6.05 7.31 -1.99
N GLY A 55 -5.61 6.07 -1.98
CA GLY A 55 -5.11 5.43 -0.80
C GLY A 55 -3.78 4.76 -1.08
N GLY A 56 -2.92 4.69 -0.07
CA GLY A 56 -1.71 3.89 -0.10
C GLY A 56 -1.62 2.96 1.10
N ALA A 57 -1.03 1.78 0.91
CA ALA A 57 -0.80 0.82 1.97
C ALA A 57 0.55 0.11 1.80
N ILE A 58 1.15 -0.27 2.93
CA ILE A 58 2.31 -1.14 2.99
C ILE A 58 1.87 -2.47 3.62
N TYR A 59 2.17 -3.58 2.95
CA TYR A 59 1.91 -4.94 3.42
C TYR A 59 3.22 -5.68 3.68
N ASP A 60 3.35 -6.26 4.86
CA ASP A 60 4.40 -7.21 5.21
C ASP A 60 4.01 -8.61 4.72
N LYS A 61 4.76 -9.12 3.74
CA LYS A 61 4.55 -10.42 3.12
C LYS A 61 5.12 -11.58 3.94
N HIS A 62 5.94 -11.34 4.96
CA HIS A 62 6.51 -12.41 5.79
C HIS A 62 5.44 -13.26 6.48
N ASN A 63 4.33 -12.64 6.88
CA ASN A 63 3.24 -13.30 7.60
C ASN A 63 1.88 -12.95 7.00
N SER A 64 1.50 -13.68 5.95
CA SER A 64 0.15 -13.62 5.36
C SER A 64 -0.27 -12.25 4.82
N ARG A 65 0.69 -11.46 4.28
CA ARG A 65 0.42 -10.13 3.69
C ARG A 65 -0.30 -9.21 4.68
N LYS A 66 0.23 -9.09 5.89
CA LYS A 66 -0.34 -8.21 6.92
C LYS A 66 -0.08 -6.76 6.57
N ARG A 67 -1.11 -5.92 6.58
CA ARG A 67 -0.89 -4.48 6.40
C ARG A 67 -0.21 -3.87 7.63
N VAL A 68 0.88 -3.17 7.39
CA VAL A 68 1.69 -2.49 8.43
C VAL A 68 1.33 -1.02 8.51
N LEU A 69 0.99 -0.40 7.39
CA LEU A 69 0.66 1.01 7.29
C LEU A 69 -0.41 1.24 6.23
N ALA A 70 -1.32 2.17 6.48
CA ALA A 70 -2.29 2.69 5.51
C ALA A 70 -2.27 4.21 5.57
N PHE A 71 -2.56 4.85 4.44
CA PHE A 71 -2.56 6.30 4.29
C PHE A 71 -3.62 6.75 3.29
N GLY A 72 -4.34 7.83 3.61
CA GLY A 72 -5.39 8.40 2.76
C GLY A 72 -6.74 7.70 2.88
N ALA A 73 -7.42 7.56 1.74
CA ALA A 73 -8.83 7.22 1.61
C ALA A 73 -9.34 6.06 2.49
N ASP A 74 -10.57 6.20 2.99
CA ASP A 74 -11.21 5.24 3.90
C ASP A 74 -11.43 3.85 3.27
N TYR A 75 -11.66 3.75 1.96
CA TYR A 75 -11.84 2.44 1.32
C TYR A 75 -10.59 1.53 1.45
N LEU A 76 -9.40 2.12 1.64
CA LEU A 76 -8.23 1.32 1.99
C LEU A 76 -8.26 0.87 3.44
N THR A 77 -8.69 1.72 4.39
CA THR A 77 -8.76 1.31 5.79
C THR A 77 -9.75 0.15 5.98
N GLU A 78 -10.82 0.11 5.18
CA GLU A 78 -11.79 -0.99 5.12
C GLU A 78 -11.24 -2.32 4.59
N GLU A 79 -10.23 -2.37 3.69
CA GLU A 79 -9.66 -3.65 3.21
C GLU A 79 -9.06 -4.53 4.35
N ASN A 80 -8.87 -3.97 5.54
CA ASN A 80 -8.29 -4.66 6.71
C ASN A 80 -9.35 -5.08 7.73
N GLY A 81 -10.60 -4.62 7.57
CA GLY A 81 -11.69 -4.77 8.52
C GLY A 81 -12.85 -5.50 7.86
N ASP A 82 -13.10 -6.70 8.37
CA ASP A 82 -14.33 -7.47 8.24
C ASP A 82 -14.64 -8.09 6.87
N LYS A 83 -14.51 -9.42 6.84
CA LYS A 83 -15.59 -10.23 6.28
C LYS A 83 -16.89 -9.70 6.90
N ARG A 84 -17.70 -8.98 6.12
CA ARG A 84 -19.09 -8.72 6.46
C ARG A 84 -19.72 -10.05 6.87
N THR A 85 -19.98 -10.22 8.16
CA THR A 85 -20.94 -11.22 8.67
C THR A 85 -22.32 -10.91 8.14
#